data_AF-A0A507BE43-F1
#
_entry.id   AF-A0A507BE43-F1
#
_cell.length_a   1.000
_cell.length_b   1.000
_cell.length_c   1.000
_cell.angle_alpha   90.00
_cell.angle_beta   90.00
_cell.angle_gamma   90.00
#
_symmetry.space_group_name_H-M   'P 1'
#
loop_
_entity.id
_entity.type
_entity.pdbx_description
1 polymer ?
#
loop_
_entity_poly.entity_id
_entity_poly.type
_entity_poly.pdbx_seq_one_letter_code
_entity_poly.pdbx_strand_id
1 'polypeptide(L)'
;MAVTTMTAAPEVPLISLRRSTPEEILHALSTIGFIHLELDGTGISQHDVRRAFELSTLIHSVPEGERIGALKDASGNGYFGMKGSLDERNPSKVDLKESFVWGRYSSSSGQTETSQNLPVSIQKHKREIVDFDHKCFEASLRVLDSLSEALGLPRDFFRNTHEDAGSNGLAMLNYPALDQPPKSDDIRAGSHKGKYIRELFLDILVLTA
;
A
#
# COMPACT_ATOMS: atom_id res chain seq x y z
N MET A 1 21.68 24.84 -29.29
CA MET A 1 20.81 23.69 -28.99
C MET A 1 21.20 23.18 -27.62
N ALA A 2 20.29 23.24 -26.64
CA ALA A 2 20.55 22.68 -25.32
C ALA A 2 20.30 21.17 -25.39
N VAL A 3 21.35 20.38 -25.18
CA VAL A 3 21.25 18.94 -24.99
C VAL A 3 20.70 18.76 -23.58
N THR A 4 19.41 18.47 -23.45
CA THR A 4 18.84 17.97 -22.20
C THR A 4 19.44 16.60 -21.95
N THR A 5 20.50 16.52 -21.17
CA THR A 5 20.97 15.26 -20.60
C THR A 5 19.84 14.75 -19.70
N MET A 6 19.11 13.73 -20.17
CA MET A 6 18.23 12.97 -19.30
C MET A 6 19.10 12.34 -18.21
N THR A 7 19.07 12.90 -17.01
CA THR A 7 19.60 12.24 -15.83
C THR A 7 18.86 10.93 -15.67
N ALA A 8 19.58 9.81 -15.65
CA ALA A 8 19.00 8.51 -15.34
C ALA A 8 18.21 8.60 -14.03
N ALA A 9 17.07 7.91 -13.97
CA ALA A 9 16.30 7.83 -12.73
C ALA A 9 17.20 7.29 -11.61
N PRO A 10 17.11 7.83 -10.37
CA PRO A 10 17.89 7.33 -9.26
C PRO A 10 17.56 5.86 -9.01
N GLU A 11 18.58 5.05 -8.74
CA GLU A 11 18.40 3.67 -8.33
C GLU A 11 17.77 3.61 -6.93
N VAL A 12 16.67 2.87 -6.79
CA VAL A 12 15.98 2.69 -5.50
C VAL A 12 16.69 1.58 -4.70
N PRO A 13 17.28 1.89 -3.53
CA PRO A 13 18.09 0.93 -2.77
C PRO A 13 17.28 -0.27 -2.28
N LEU A 14 17.89 -1.47 -2.32
CA LEU A 14 17.35 -2.66 -1.68
C LEU A 14 17.82 -2.73 -0.21
N ILE A 15 16.86 -2.71 0.71
CA ILE A 15 17.04 -2.72 2.16
C ILE A 15 16.63 -4.06 2.74
N SER A 16 17.42 -4.57 3.69
CA SER A 16 17.12 -5.77 4.46
C SER A 16 16.97 -5.42 5.94
N LEU A 17 15.81 -5.68 6.55
CA LEU A 17 15.60 -5.40 7.98
C LEU A 17 16.48 -6.24 8.92
N ARG A 18 17.18 -7.25 8.40
CA ARG A 18 18.15 -8.04 9.16
C ARG A 18 19.59 -7.59 9.00
N ARG A 19 19.92 -6.99 7.86
CA ARG A 19 21.32 -6.78 7.44
C ARG A 19 21.68 -5.31 7.25
N SER A 20 20.73 -4.48 6.83
CA SER A 20 20.95 -3.05 6.68
C SER A 20 21.01 -2.36 8.04
N THR A 21 21.86 -1.35 8.17
CA THR A 21 21.91 -0.54 9.40
C THR A 21 20.78 0.48 9.42
N PRO A 22 20.36 0.94 10.62
CA PRO A 22 19.43 2.07 10.76
C PRO A 22 19.81 3.30 9.91
N GLU A 23 21.09 3.64 9.84
CA GLU A 23 21.60 4.78 9.08
C GLU A 23 21.47 4.60 7.57
N GLU A 24 21.66 3.40 7.05
CA GLU A 24 21.44 3.09 5.63
C GLU A 24 19.97 3.28 5.23
N ILE A 25 19.06 2.84 6.11
CA ILE A 25 17.61 2.99 5.93
C ILE A 25 17.23 4.48 5.93
N LEU A 26 17.71 5.24 6.92
CA LEU A 26 17.47 6.67 6.99
C LEU A 26 18.07 7.41 5.79
N HIS A 27 19.28 7.04 5.36
CA HIS A 27 19.94 7.65 4.22
C HIS A 27 19.14 7.44 2.93
N ALA A 28 18.71 6.21 2.65
CA ALA A 28 17.93 5.90 1.45
C ALA A 28 16.59 6.67 1.45
N LEU A 29 15.87 6.69 2.58
CA LEU A 29 14.60 7.39 2.72
C LEU A 29 14.73 8.92 2.69
N SER A 30 15.84 9.50 3.17
CA SER A 30 16.06 10.94 3.16
C SER A 30 16.63 11.48 1.84
N THR A 31 17.24 10.63 1.02
CA THR A 31 17.84 11.03 -0.27
C THR A 31 16.95 10.70 -1.47
N ILE A 32 16.46 9.47 -1.56
CA ILE A 32 15.64 8.98 -2.66
C ILE A 32 14.16 9.11 -2.34
N GLY A 33 13.79 8.93 -1.06
CA GLY A 33 12.40 8.88 -0.63
C GLY A 33 11.74 7.50 -0.79
N PHE A 34 12.47 6.53 -1.37
CA PHE A 34 11.98 5.18 -1.65
C PHE A 34 13.03 4.13 -1.32
N ILE A 35 12.58 2.93 -0.96
CA ILE A 35 13.41 1.73 -0.74
C ILE A 35 12.69 0.51 -1.32
N HIS A 36 13.41 -0.47 -1.83
CA HIS A 36 12.87 -1.83 -1.96
C HIS A 36 13.14 -2.55 -0.64
N LEU A 37 12.15 -3.26 -0.10
CA LEU A 37 12.30 -4.00 1.14
C LEU A 37 12.41 -5.50 0.84
N GLU A 38 13.52 -6.12 1.22
CA GLU A 38 13.60 -7.57 1.22
C GLU A 38 12.57 -8.17 2.18
N LEU A 39 11.99 -9.31 1.81
CA LEU A 39 11.02 -10.00 2.65
C LEU A 39 11.63 -10.50 3.97
N ASP A 40 12.93 -10.79 4.00
CA ASP A 40 13.59 -11.27 5.21
C ASP A 40 13.60 -10.19 6.30
N GLY A 41 13.16 -10.57 7.51
CA GLY A 41 12.98 -9.65 8.64
C GLY A 41 11.63 -8.91 8.65
N THR A 42 10.81 -8.99 7.61
CA THR A 42 9.46 -8.36 7.58
C THR A 42 8.39 -9.21 8.23
N GLY A 43 8.57 -10.54 8.27
CA GLY A 43 7.53 -11.50 8.67
C GLY A 43 6.53 -11.82 7.55
N ILE A 44 6.70 -11.22 6.38
CA ILE A 44 5.97 -11.54 5.15
C ILE A 44 6.80 -12.56 4.36
N SER A 45 6.17 -13.64 3.91
CA SER A 45 6.80 -14.63 3.03
C SER A 45 6.41 -14.39 1.57
N GLN A 46 7.16 -14.96 0.62
CA GLN A 46 6.76 -14.90 -0.80
C GLN A 46 5.40 -15.57 -1.04
N HIS A 47 5.02 -16.56 -0.24
CA HIS A 47 3.71 -17.17 -0.30
C HIS A 47 2.62 -16.15 0.08
N ASP A 48 2.83 -15.36 1.14
CA ASP A 48 1.88 -14.32 1.55
C ASP A 48 1.66 -13.29 0.45
N VAL A 49 2.75 -12.84 -0.21
CA VAL A 49 2.67 -11.89 -1.33
C VAL A 49 1.85 -12.47 -2.48
N ARG A 50 2.18 -13.68 -2.96
CA ARG A 50 1.43 -14.33 -4.05
C ARG A 50 -0.04 -14.50 -3.67
N ARG A 51 -0.31 -14.92 -2.44
CA ARG A 51 -1.67 -15.12 -1.96
C ARG A 51 -2.46 -13.82 -1.89
N ALA A 52 -1.83 -12.71 -1.50
CA ALA A 52 -2.45 -11.39 -1.52
C ALA A 52 -2.85 -10.95 -2.95
N PHE A 53 -2.00 -11.22 -3.95
CA PHE A 53 -2.35 -10.96 -5.36
C PHE A 53 -3.51 -11.84 -5.85
N GLU A 54 -3.56 -13.12 -5.47
CA GLU A 54 -4.70 -13.99 -5.77
C GLU A 54 -5.99 -13.47 -5.12
N LEU A 55 -5.93 -13.07 -3.85
CA LEU A 55 -7.08 -12.52 -3.13
C LEU A 55 -7.56 -11.20 -3.75
N SER A 56 -6.64 -10.31 -4.11
CA SER A 56 -6.95 -9.09 -4.86
C SER A 56 -7.66 -9.42 -6.18
N THR A 57 -7.15 -10.41 -6.92
CA THR A 57 -7.77 -10.86 -8.19
C THR A 57 -9.19 -11.38 -7.96
N LEU A 58 -9.39 -12.22 -6.94
CA LEU A 58 -10.72 -12.75 -6.60
C LEU A 58 -11.69 -11.62 -6.21
N ILE A 59 -11.26 -10.68 -5.38
CA ILE A 59 -12.04 -9.51 -4.96
C ILE A 59 -12.46 -8.67 -6.16
N HIS A 60 -11.56 -8.41 -7.11
CA HIS A 60 -11.89 -7.64 -8.31
C HIS A 60 -12.62 -8.46 -9.38
N SER A 61 -12.84 -9.76 -9.18
CA SER A 61 -13.57 -10.63 -10.11
C SER A 61 -15.00 -10.95 -9.65
N VAL A 62 -15.42 -10.49 -8.47
CA VAL A 62 -16.77 -10.80 -7.97
C VAL A 62 -17.86 -10.12 -8.83
N PRO A 63 -19.05 -10.74 -8.96
CA PRO A 63 -20.18 -10.14 -9.67
C PRO A 63 -20.58 -8.78 -9.10
N GLU A 64 -21.10 -7.90 -9.96
CA GLU A 64 -21.50 -6.53 -9.57
C GLU A 64 -22.48 -6.51 -8.38
N GLY A 65 -23.42 -7.45 -8.32
CA GLY A 65 -24.37 -7.58 -7.22
C GLY A 65 -23.70 -7.81 -5.85
N GLU A 66 -22.58 -8.53 -5.81
CA GLU A 66 -21.80 -8.71 -4.57
C GLU A 66 -20.99 -7.45 -4.24
N ARG A 67 -20.48 -6.73 -5.25
CA ARG A 67 -19.71 -5.49 -5.04
C ARG A 67 -20.54 -4.42 -4.34
N ILE A 68 -21.84 -4.32 -4.67
CA ILE A 68 -22.76 -3.34 -4.07
C ILE A 68 -22.82 -3.48 -2.54
N GLY A 69 -22.74 -4.70 -2.01
CA GLY A 69 -22.75 -4.97 -0.57
C GLY A 69 -21.45 -4.59 0.15
N ALA A 70 -20.40 -4.24 -0.60
CA ALA A 70 -19.06 -3.97 -0.09
C ALA A 70 -18.47 -2.66 -0.66
N LEU A 71 -19.34 -1.71 -1.04
CA LEU A 71 -18.94 -0.37 -1.47
C LEU A 71 -18.26 0.41 -0.35
N LYS A 72 -17.64 1.53 -0.75
CA LYS A 72 -16.92 2.43 0.15
C LYS A 72 -17.75 2.83 1.39
N ASP A 73 -17.21 2.61 2.58
CA ASP A 73 -17.76 3.08 3.86
C ASP A 73 -17.23 4.48 4.28
N ALA A 74 -17.72 5.00 5.41
CA ALA A 74 -17.29 6.29 5.95
C ALA A 74 -15.82 6.31 6.43
N SER A 75 -15.28 5.14 6.78
CA SER A 75 -13.87 4.95 7.17
C SER A 75 -12.95 4.81 5.95
N GLY A 76 -13.51 4.80 4.74
CA GLY A 76 -12.76 4.65 3.50
C GLY A 76 -12.28 3.23 3.23
N ASN A 77 -12.94 2.22 3.78
CA ASN A 77 -12.83 0.82 3.35
C ASN A 77 -13.83 0.53 2.24
N GLY A 78 -13.71 -0.60 1.54
CA GLY A 78 -14.63 -1.07 0.50
C GLY A 78 -14.17 -0.75 -0.91
N TYR A 79 -15.06 -1.00 -1.89
CA TYR A 79 -14.77 -0.76 -3.31
C TYR A 79 -14.78 0.73 -3.68
N PHE A 80 -13.75 1.10 -4.43
CA PHE A 80 -13.65 2.34 -5.21
C PHE A 80 -13.63 1.95 -6.68
N GLY A 81 -14.67 2.32 -7.43
CA GLY A 81 -14.68 2.14 -8.89
C GLY A 81 -13.68 3.06 -9.59
N MET A 82 -13.62 2.99 -10.92
CA MET A 82 -12.81 3.87 -11.78
C MET A 82 -13.33 5.32 -11.75
N LYS A 83 -13.10 6.02 -10.65
CA LYS A 83 -13.54 7.39 -10.42
C LYS A 83 -12.45 8.14 -9.65
N GLY A 84 -12.30 9.42 -9.98
CA GLY A 84 -11.33 10.31 -9.35
C GLY A 84 -9.95 10.26 -9.99
N SER A 85 -9.15 11.28 -9.69
CA SER A 85 -7.77 11.42 -10.11
C SER A 85 -6.91 11.52 -8.86
N LEU A 86 -5.78 10.82 -8.84
CA LEU A 86 -4.75 11.07 -7.82
C LEU A 86 -3.93 12.34 -8.11
N ASP A 87 -3.91 12.81 -9.36
CA ASP A 87 -3.18 14.01 -9.74
C ASP A 87 -4.01 15.25 -9.38
N GLU A 88 -3.70 15.85 -8.23
CA GLU A 88 -4.32 17.09 -7.76
C GLU A 88 -4.14 18.26 -8.76
N ARG A 89 -3.15 18.19 -9.65
CA ARG A 89 -2.90 19.19 -10.70
C ARG A 89 -3.75 18.95 -11.94
N ASN A 90 -4.26 17.73 -12.13
CA ASN A 90 -5.11 17.35 -13.25
C ASN A 90 -6.31 16.48 -12.81
N PRO A 91 -7.24 17.07 -12.04
CA PRO A 91 -8.34 16.31 -11.44
C PRO A 91 -9.35 15.76 -12.46
N SER A 92 -9.31 16.23 -13.71
CA SER A 92 -10.20 15.77 -14.79
C SER A 92 -9.71 14.49 -15.49
N LYS A 93 -8.42 14.14 -15.36
CA LYS A 93 -7.89 12.87 -15.89
C LYS A 93 -8.10 11.76 -14.86
N VAL A 94 -9.15 10.96 -15.05
CA VAL A 94 -9.51 9.86 -14.15
C VAL A 94 -8.45 8.76 -14.20
N ASP A 95 -8.08 8.24 -13.03
CA ASP A 95 -7.19 7.09 -12.91
C ASP A 95 -7.84 5.83 -13.49
N LEU A 96 -7.09 5.08 -14.30
CA LEU A 96 -7.55 3.82 -14.89
C LEU A 96 -7.29 2.64 -13.94
N LYS A 97 -7.91 2.71 -12.76
CA LYS A 97 -7.82 1.70 -11.71
C LYS A 97 -9.11 1.59 -10.93
N GLU A 98 -9.32 0.43 -10.33
CA GLU A 98 -10.27 0.23 -9.24
C GLU A 98 -9.50 -0.25 -8.01
N SER A 99 -10.10 -0.08 -6.83
CA SER A 99 -9.49 -0.57 -5.60
C SER A 99 -10.51 -1.13 -4.62
N PHE A 100 -10.02 -1.98 -3.73
CA PHE A 100 -10.71 -2.40 -2.53
C PHE A 100 -9.82 -2.12 -1.32
N VAL A 101 -10.29 -1.29 -0.40
CA VAL A 101 -9.54 -0.96 0.83
C VAL A 101 -10.10 -1.74 2.01
N TRP A 102 -9.24 -2.33 2.82
CA TRP A 102 -9.59 -3.11 4.00
C TRP A 102 -8.83 -2.63 5.23
N GLY A 103 -9.40 -2.82 6.43
CA GLY A 103 -8.64 -2.77 7.68
C GLY A 103 -8.79 -1.49 8.50
N ARG A 104 -9.34 -0.39 7.95
CA ARG A 104 -9.54 0.83 8.74
C ARG A 104 -10.68 0.67 9.75
N TYR A 105 -10.47 1.14 10.97
CA TYR A 105 -11.47 1.21 12.04
C TYR A 105 -11.15 2.33 13.03
N SER A 106 -12.13 2.77 13.81
CA SER A 106 -11.95 3.83 14.81
C SER A 106 -11.68 3.24 16.19
N SER A 107 -10.40 3.18 16.57
CA SER A 107 -9.99 2.79 17.94
C SER A 107 -10.58 3.75 18.99
N SER A 108 -10.68 5.05 18.66
CA SER A 108 -11.32 6.05 19.54
C SER A 108 -12.81 5.78 19.81
N SER A 109 -13.47 5.00 18.95
CA SER A 109 -14.87 4.59 19.12
C SER A 109 -14.99 3.19 19.76
N GLY A 110 -13.89 2.63 20.27
CA GLY A 110 -13.84 1.31 20.89
C GLY A 110 -13.86 0.14 19.90
N GLN A 111 -13.66 0.39 18.60
CA GLN A 111 -13.55 -0.67 17.62
C GLN A 111 -12.16 -1.30 17.67
N THR A 112 -12.09 -2.61 17.46
CA THR A 112 -10.82 -3.37 17.40
C THR A 112 -10.60 -4.03 16.04
N GLU A 113 -11.58 -3.96 15.15
CA GLU A 113 -11.49 -4.44 13.77
C GLU A 113 -12.42 -3.62 12.85
N THR A 114 -12.18 -3.71 11.54
CA THR A 114 -13.02 -3.06 10.53
C THR A 114 -14.42 -3.68 10.48
N SER A 115 -15.43 -2.83 10.33
CA SER A 115 -16.82 -3.23 10.06
C SER A 115 -17.12 -3.40 8.56
N GLN A 116 -16.11 -3.23 7.69
CA GLN A 116 -16.30 -3.36 6.24
C GLN A 116 -16.75 -4.78 5.90
N ASN A 117 -17.81 -4.90 5.10
CA ASN A 117 -18.23 -6.19 4.56
C ASN A 117 -17.30 -6.62 3.43
N LEU A 118 -16.95 -7.91 3.41
CA LEU A 118 -16.40 -8.56 2.23
C LEU A 118 -17.54 -9.04 1.32
N PRO A 119 -17.33 -9.11 0.00
CA PRO A 119 -18.22 -9.85 -0.90
C PRO A 119 -18.47 -11.27 -0.38
N VAL A 120 -19.68 -11.79 -0.59
CA VAL A 120 -20.10 -13.10 -0.07
C VAL A 120 -19.14 -14.21 -0.49
N SER A 121 -18.71 -14.21 -1.75
CA SER A 121 -17.76 -15.18 -2.31
C SER A 121 -16.35 -15.10 -1.70
N ILE A 122 -16.01 -13.97 -1.08
CA ILE A 122 -14.71 -13.67 -0.48
C ILE A 122 -14.71 -13.88 1.04
N GLN A 123 -15.87 -13.93 1.70
CA GLN A 123 -15.98 -14.08 3.16
C GLN A 123 -15.15 -15.25 3.73
N LYS A 124 -15.07 -16.37 3.00
CA LYS A 124 -14.25 -17.54 3.38
C LYS A 124 -12.75 -17.25 3.51
N HIS A 125 -12.28 -16.17 2.89
CA HIS A 125 -10.88 -15.72 2.89
C HIS A 125 -10.62 -14.56 3.88
N LYS A 126 -11.61 -14.14 4.70
CA LYS A 126 -11.46 -13.02 5.64
C LYS A 126 -10.19 -13.13 6.49
N ARG A 127 -9.94 -14.32 7.04
CA ARG A 127 -8.76 -14.56 7.89
C ARG A 127 -7.45 -14.32 7.14
N GLU A 128 -7.36 -14.75 5.90
CA GLU A 128 -6.13 -14.57 5.09
C GLU A 128 -5.87 -13.09 4.80
N ILE A 129 -6.94 -12.31 4.56
CA ILE A 129 -6.86 -10.86 4.34
C ILE A 129 -6.40 -10.15 5.62
N VAL A 130 -7.01 -10.47 6.77
CA VAL A 130 -6.65 -9.90 8.07
C VAL A 130 -5.21 -10.26 8.45
N ASP A 131 -4.82 -11.53 8.29
CA ASP A 131 -3.46 -11.98 8.60
C ASP A 131 -2.43 -11.25 7.74
N PHE A 132 -2.72 -11.00 6.46
CA PHE A 132 -1.83 -10.25 5.57
C PHE A 132 -1.76 -8.75 5.93
N ASP A 133 -2.90 -8.11 6.21
CA ASP A 133 -2.95 -6.72 6.67
C ASP A 133 -2.13 -6.52 7.96
N HIS A 134 -2.25 -7.43 8.93
CA HIS A 134 -1.45 -7.43 10.15
C HIS A 134 0.05 -7.64 9.90
N LYS A 135 0.44 -8.51 8.95
CA LYS A 135 1.85 -8.69 8.58
C LYS A 135 2.43 -7.42 7.94
N CYS A 136 1.67 -6.77 7.04
CA CYS A 136 2.02 -5.46 6.51
C CYS A 136 2.13 -4.42 7.64
N PHE A 137 1.26 -4.53 8.66
CA PHE A 137 1.32 -3.67 9.83
C PHE A 137 2.62 -3.77 10.59
N GLU A 138 2.96 -4.98 11.02
CA GLU A 138 4.20 -5.22 11.74
C GLU A 138 5.45 -4.93 10.92
N ALA A 139 5.45 -5.22 9.61
CA ALA A 139 6.58 -4.90 8.73
C ALA A 139 6.87 -3.39 8.71
N SER A 140 5.83 -2.56 8.59
CA SER A 140 5.98 -1.09 8.62
C SER A 140 6.50 -0.60 9.97
N LEU A 141 6.05 -1.19 11.08
CA LEU A 141 6.53 -0.82 12.41
C LEU A 141 8.01 -1.17 12.60
N ARG A 142 8.50 -2.27 12.02
CA ARG A 142 9.94 -2.62 12.08
C ARG A 142 10.84 -1.64 11.34
N VAL A 143 10.34 -1.06 10.24
CA VAL A 143 11.06 0.01 9.53
C VAL A 143 11.08 1.27 10.39
N LEU A 144 9.96 1.60 11.05
CA LEU A 144 9.87 2.71 12.00
C LEU A 144 10.75 2.52 13.25
N ASP A 145 10.89 1.28 13.73
CA ASP A 145 11.82 0.96 14.82
C ASP A 145 13.26 1.29 14.39
N SER A 146 13.63 0.91 13.16
CA SER A 146 14.95 1.22 12.59
C SER A 146 15.17 2.74 12.42
N LEU A 147 14.15 3.47 11.99
CA LEU A 147 14.23 4.94 11.90
C LEU A 147 14.35 5.61 13.27
N SER A 148 13.73 5.05 14.30
CA SER A 148 13.87 5.56 15.67
C SER A 148 15.33 5.44 16.13
N GLU A 149 15.95 4.28 15.92
CA GLU A 149 17.35 4.04 16.24
C GLU A 149 18.29 5.00 15.48
N ALA A 150 18.09 5.15 14.17
CA ALA A 150 18.90 6.03 13.31
C ALA A 150 18.86 7.50 13.73
N LEU A 151 17.75 7.94 14.35
CA LEU A 151 17.56 9.30 14.84
C LEU A 151 18.00 9.47 16.31
N GLY A 152 18.55 8.44 16.94
CA GLY A 152 18.98 8.47 18.34
C GLY A 152 17.82 8.51 19.33
N LEU A 153 16.64 8.02 18.95
CA LEU A 153 15.45 7.91 19.78
C LEU A 153 15.36 6.51 20.42
N PRO A 154 14.52 6.32 21.46
CA PRO A 154 14.15 4.98 21.91
C PRO A 154 13.63 4.15 20.73
N ARG A 155 14.05 2.89 20.63
CA ARG A 155 13.73 2.01 19.50
C ARG A 155 12.25 1.96 19.16
N ASP A 156 11.39 1.99 20.17
CA ASP A 156 9.94 1.90 20.06
C ASP A 156 9.23 3.25 19.92
N PHE A 157 9.96 4.36 19.78
CA PHE A 157 9.40 5.72 19.75
C PHE A 157 8.33 5.88 18.66
N PHE A 158 8.66 5.55 17.40
CA PHE A 158 7.67 5.64 16.33
C PHE A 158 6.62 4.53 16.40
N ARG A 159 6.97 3.34 16.88
CA ARG A 159 6.00 2.26 17.10
C ARG A 159 4.88 2.68 18.05
N ASN A 160 5.24 3.26 19.18
CA ASN A 160 4.27 3.69 20.20
C ASN A 160 3.38 4.85 19.70
N THR A 161 3.90 5.69 18.80
CA THR A 161 3.10 6.76 18.18
C THR A 161 2.23 6.28 17.00
N HIS A 162 2.43 5.03 16.55
CA HIS A 162 1.70 4.39 15.45
C HIS A 162 1.04 3.07 15.90
N GLU A 163 0.74 2.93 17.18
CA GLU A 163 0.12 1.71 17.74
C GLU A 163 -1.33 1.50 17.27
N ASP A 164 -1.99 2.59 16.83
CA ASP A 164 -3.36 2.52 16.30
C ASP A 164 -3.39 1.91 14.88
N ALA A 165 -3.52 0.59 14.83
CA ALA A 165 -3.68 -0.14 13.58
C ALA A 165 -4.92 0.28 12.76
N GLY A 166 -5.98 0.77 13.42
CA GLY A 166 -7.22 1.16 12.77
C GLY A 166 -7.11 2.39 11.88
N SER A 167 -6.05 3.20 12.05
CA SER A 167 -5.74 4.34 11.17
C SER A 167 -5.21 3.94 9.79
N ASN A 168 -4.84 2.67 9.61
CA ASN A 168 -4.22 2.15 8.39
C ASN A 168 -5.20 1.29 7.59
N GLY A 169 -4.94 1.15 6.28
CA GLY A 169 -5.70 0.24 5.45
C GLY A 169 -4.86 -0.42 4.36
N LEU A 170 -5.18 -1.67 4.08
CA LEU A 170 -4.67 -2.45 2.95
C LEU A 170 -5.45 -2.08 1.69
N ALA A 171 -4.80 -1.40 0.76
CA ALA A 171 -5.37 -1.08 -0.56
C ALA A 171 -5.00 -2.17 -1.57
N MET A 172 -5.98 -2.93 -2.02
CA MET A 172 -5.84 -3.87 -3.14
C MET A 172 -6.20 -3.13 -4.42
N LEU A 173 -5.25 -3.00 -5.35
CA LEU A 173 -5.45 -2.27 -6.60
C LEU A 173 -5.61 -3.25 -7.76
N ASN A 174 -6.54 -2.95 -8.67
CA ASN A 174 -6.63 -3.58 -9.97
C ASN A 174 -6.57 -2.52 -11.07
N TYR A 175 -5.72 -2.77 -12.06
CA TYR A 175 -5.56 -1.92 -13.23
C TYR A 175 -6.07 -2.69 -14.46
N PRO A 176 -7.33 -2.46 -14.89
CA PRO A 176 -7.95 -3.23 -15.98
C PRO A 176 -7.16 -3.15 -17.28
N ALA A 177 -7.12 -4.25 -18.03
CA ALA A 177 -6.52 -4.27 -19.36
C ALA A 177 -7.16 -3.19 -20.25
N LEU A 178 -6.34 -2.55 -21.07
CA LEU A 178 -6.80 -1.54 -22.03
C LEU A 178 -7.12 -2.23 -23.37
N ASP A 179 -8.26 -1.90 -23.96
CA ASP A 179 -8.67 -2.43 -25.27
C ASP A 179 -7.73 -1.98 -26.41
N GLN A 180 -7.05 -0.85 -26.22
CA GLN A 180 -6.04 -0.33 -27.14
C GLN A 180 -4.80 0.11 -26.36
N PRO A 181 -3.59 -0.05 -26.92
CA PRO A 181 -2.40 0.53 -26.34
C PRO A 181 -2.59 2.05 -26.20
N PRO A 182 -2.06 2.66 -25.13
CA PRO A 182 -2.21 4.08 -24.90
C PRO A 182 -1.72 4.92 -26.08
N LYS A 183 -2.47 5.96 -26.43
CA LYS A 183 -2.11 6.89 -27.51
C LYS A 183 -1.13 7.99 -27.05
N SER A 184 -0.88 8.09 -25.75
CA SER A 184 0.05 9.02 -25.10
C SER A 184 0.54 8.42 -23.78
N ASP A 185 1.21 9.19 -22.92
CA ASP A 185 1.49 8.82 -21.53
C ASP A 185 0.18 8.49 -20.80
N ASP A 186 -0.22 7.21 -20.83
CA ASP A 186 -1.36 6.74 -20.05
C ASP A 186 -0.96 6.75 -18.59
N ILE A 187 -1.55 7.69 -17.88
CA ILE A 187 -1.35 7.81 -16.45
C ILE A 187 -2.45 6.93 -15.85
N ARG A 188 -2.10 5.67 -15.54
CA ARG A 188 -3.04 4.72 -14.91
C ARG A 188 -3.30 5.07 -13.44
N ALA A 189 -2.34 5.77 -12.82
CA ALA A 189 -2.48 6.41 -11.52
C ALA A 189 -1.81 7.78 -11.57
N GLY A 190 -2.55 8.83 -11.23
CA GLY A 190 -2.06 10.21 -11.16
C GLY A 190 -0.83 10.39 -10.28
N SER A 191 0.06 11.31 -10.66
CA SER A 191 1.21 11.69 -9.83
C SER A 191 0.72 12.26 -8.51
N HIS A 192 1.14 11.67 -7.39
CA HIS A 192 0.73 12.09 -6.06
C HIS A 192 1.86 11.89 -5.04
N LYS A 193 1.65 12.40 -3.82
CA LYS A 193 2.49 12.08 -2.67
C LYS A 193 1.71 11.13 -1.77
N GLY A 194 2.36 10.09 -1.26
CA GLY A 194 1.80 9.24 -0.22
C GLY A 194 1.39 10.11 0.98
N LYS A 195 0.12 10.01 1.38
CA LYS A 195 -0.49 10.78 2.48
C LYS A 195 -0.19 10.16 3.84
N TYR A 196 0.20 8.89 3.87
CA TYR A 196 0.53 8.15 5.08
C TYR A 196 1.83 7.36 4.92
N ILE A 197 2.53 7.11 6.02
CA ILE A 197 3.76 6.29 6.06
C ILE A 197 3.52 4.89 5.44
N ARG A 198 2.28 4.38 5.49
CA ARG A 198 1.87 3.12 4.85
C ARG A 198 1.59 3.17 3.36
N GLU A 199 1.28 4.32 2.79
CA GLU A 199 1.16 4.44 1.34
C GLU A 199 2.54 4.23 0.68
N LEU A 200 3.63 4.57 1.37
CA LEU A 200 4.99 4.24 0.94
C LEU A 200 5.25 2.72 0.91
N PHE A 201 4.67 1.92 1.82
CA PHE A 201 4.96 0.48 1.89
C PHE A 201 4.18 -0.39 0.90
N LEU A 202 2.99 0.05 0.47
CA LEU A 202 2.21 -0.68 -0.53
C LEU A 202 2.75 -0.45 -1.96
N ASP A 203 3.33 0.71 -2.25
CA ASP A 203 4.07 0.90 -3.51
C ASP A 203 5.37 0.05 -3.54
N ILE A 204 5.97 -0.21 -2.37
CA ILE A 204 7.19 -1.03 -2.24
C ILE A 204 6.93 -2.53 -2.46
N LEU A 205 5.73 -3.03 -2.16
CA LEU A 205 5.39 -4.45 -2.37
C LEU A 205 5.03 -4.78 -3.84
N VAL A 206 4.73 -3.75 -4.65
CA VAL A 206 4.27 -3.93 -6.04
C VAL A 206 5.42 -4.06 -7.04
N LEU A 207 6.68 -3.77 -6.65
CA LEU A 207 7.83 -3.82 -7.56
C LEU A 207 8.57 -5.18 -7.60
N THR A 208 8.10 -6.19 -6.85
CA THR A 208 8.66 -7.56 -6.93
C THR A 208 7.57 -8.63 -7.10
N ALA A 209 6.89 -8.57 -8.24
CA ALA A 209 6.20 -9.72 -8.82
C ALA A 209 6.41 -9.73 -10.34
#